data_AF-A0A150X888-F1
#
_entry.id   AF-A0A150X888-F1
#
_cell.length_a   1.000
_cell.length_b   1.000
_cell.length_c   1.000
_cell.angle_alpha   90.00
_cell.angle_beta   90.00
_cell.angle_gamma   90.00
#
_symmetry.space_group_name_H-M   'P 1'
#
loop_
_entity.id
_entity.type
_entity.pdbx_description
1 polymer ?
#
loop_
_entity_poly.entity_id
_entity_poly.type
_entity_poly.pdbx_seq_one_letter_code
_entity_poly.pdbx_strand_id
1 'polypeptide(L)'
;MKLFKKLSILVLILSYTSIQAQSLQQQKKYFPKAIKKMNVFLGSSEQELLTNCDNCVDQKTEESFRTVYLSNLDDKEFQSAIFYVSTSKSEVYEVILTAKEGIDVNKVANKLFGSPNAENNEWRYFSDKTKQKFTMAMWVFKNKLVIAGDIQGSEWEKGFQ
;
A
#
# COMPACT_ATOMS: atom_id res chain seq x y z
N MET A 1 -1.95 46.91 -0.62
CA MET A 1 -2.83 45.78 -0.24
C MET A 1 -2.77 44.56 -1.18
N LYS A 2 -1.65 44.31 -1.89
CA LYS A 2 -1.47 43.10 -2.74
C LYS A 2 -0.38 42.13 -2.22
N LEU A 3 0.52 42.58 -1.33
CA LEU A 3 1.59 41.76 -0.75
C LEU A 3 1.07 40.74 0.30
N PHE A 4 0.14 41.14 1.16
CA PHE A 4 -0.42 40.27 2.21
C PHE A 4 -1.21 39.05 1.67
N LYS A 5 -1.82 39.18 0.48
CA LYS A 5 -2.51 38.05 -0.18
C LYS A 5 -1.53 36.98 -0.72
N LYS A 6 -0.32 37.36 -1.13
CA LYS A 6 0.70 36.42 -1.62
C LYS A 6 1.35 35.63 -0.49
N LEU A 7 1.54 36.25 0.68
CA LEU A 7 2.14 35.58 1.85
C LEU A 7 1.20 34.52 2.44
N SER A 8 -0.12 34.75 2.40
CA SER A 8 -1.12 33.83 2.95
C SER A 8 -1.26 32.53 2.14
N ILE A 9 -1.05 32.58 0.82
CA ILE A 9 -1.12 31.40 -0.07
C ILE A 9 0.10 30.49 0.13
N LEU A 10 1.29 31.06 0.38
CA LEU A 10 2.51 30.29 0.60
C LEU A 10 2.46 29.46 1.90
N VAL A 11 1.87 30.03 2.96
CA VAL A 11 1.70 29.33 4.26
C VAL A 11 0.71 28.16 4.16
N LEU A 12 -0.37 28.32 3.38
CA LEU A 12 -1.32 27.22 3.12
C LEU A 12 -0.63 26.06 2.38
N ILE A 13 0.14 26.33 1.32
CA ILE A 13 0.81 25.27 0.55
C ILE A 13 1.83 24.49 1.41
N LEU A 14 2.59 25.16 2.29
CA LEU A 14 3.54 24.51 3.20
C LEU A 14 2.86 23.62 4.26
N SER A 15 1.62 23.94 4.66
CA SER A 15 0.87 23.13 5.62
C SER A 15 0.31 21.84 5.01
N TYR A 16 -0.07 21.84 3.72
CA TYR A 16 -0.60 20.64 3.07
C TYR A 16 0.46 19.57 2.81
N THR A 17 1.69 19.95 2.47
CA THR A 17 2.77 18.99 2.16
C THR A 17 3.25 18.24 3.41
N SER A 18 3.28 18.90 4.57
CA SER A 18 3.70 18.28 5.83
C SER A 18 2.74 17.18 6.31
N ILE A 19 1.43 17.37 6.11
CA ILE A 19 0.40 16.37 6.44
C ILE A 19 0.53 15.13 5.55
N GLN A 20 0.76 15.33 4.24
CA GLN A 20 0.89 14.21 3.30
C GLN A 20 2.16 13.38 3.60
N ALA A 21 3.29 14.02 3.90
CA ALA A 21 4.52 13.31 4.27
C ALA A 21 4.36 12.48 5.56
N GLN A 22 3.68 13.04 6.58
CA GLN A 22 3.39 12.32 7.83
C GLN A 22 2.47 11.11 7.61
N SER A 23 1.44 11.25 6.75
CA SER A 23 0.54 10.14 6.44
C SER A 23 1.26 8.95 5.81
N LEU A 24 2.11 9.21 4.82
CA LEU A 24 2.88 8.17 4.15
C LEU A 24 3.85 7.50 5.14
N GLN A 25 4.55 8.28 5.95
CA GLN A 25 5.46 7.75 6.97
C GLN A 25 4.75 6.82 7.97
N GLN A 26 3.51 7.15 8.33
CA GLN A 26 2.71 6.33 9.23
C GLN A 26 2.24 5.02 8.58
N GLN A 27 1.93 5.01 7.29
CA GLN A 27 1.60 3.79 6.55
C GLN A 27 2.83 2.88 6.38
N LYS A 28 4.00 3.46 6.10
CA LYS A 28 5.27 2.72 5.85
C LYS A 28 5.64 1.73 6.93
N LYS A 29 5.20 1.91 8.18
CA LYS A 29 5.52 0.97 9.27
C LYS A 29 4.93 -0.43 9.03
N TYR A 30 3.79 -0.51 8.33
CA TYR A 30 3.05 -1.76 8.07
C TYR A 30 3.47 -2.48 6.79
N PHE A 31 4.59 -2.11 6.19
CA PHE A 31 5.10 -2.82 5.02
C PHE A 31 6.36 -3.60 5.36
N PRO A 32 6.66 -4.72 4.68
CA PRO A 32 7.96 -5.37 4.78
C PRO A 32 9.09 -4.50 4.25
N LYS A 33 10.34 -4.84 4.64
CA LYS A 33 11.52 -4.05 4.25
C LYS A 33 11.69 -3.93 2.74
N ALA A 34 11.41 -5.01 1.99
CA ALA A 34 11.44 -5.01 0.53
C ALA A 34 10.60 -3.87 -0.07
N ILE A 35 9.33 -3.79 0.34
CA ILE A 35 8.41 -2.77 -0.16
C ILE A 35 8.79 -1.37 0.31
N LYS A 36 9.28 -1.23 1.55
CA LYS A 36 9.79 0.07 2.03
C LYS A 36 10.95 0.60 1.18
N LYS A 37 11.86 -0.28 0.72
CA LYS A 37 12.99 0.10 -0.15
C LYS A 37 12.51 0.53 -1.54
N MET A 38 11.50 -0.15 -2.08
CA MET A 38 10.88 0.23 -3.35
C MET A 38 10.10 1.55 -3.25
N ASN A 39 9.75 2.01 -2.05
CA ASN A 39 8.99 3.26 -1.86
C ASN A 39 7.63 3.29 -2.60
N VAL A 40 7.00 2.12 -2.78
CA VAL A 40 5.65 1.96 -3.35
C VAL A 40 4.70 1.48 -2.26
N PHE A 41 3.59 2.18 -2.04
CA PHE A 41 2.61 1.88 -0.99
C PHE A 41 1.18 1.97 -1.56
N LEU A 42 0.16 1.65 -0.75
CA LEU A 42 -1.22 1.82 -1.20
C LEU A 42 -1.49 3.31 -1.44
N GLY A 43 -2.17 3.62 -2.55
CA GLY A 43 -2.40 4.97 -3.04
C GLY A 43 -1.26 5.52 -3.91
N SER A 44 -0.12 4.83 -4.05
CA SER A 44 0.88 5.20 -5.05
C SER A 44 0.28 5.09 -6.44
N SER A 45 0.55 6.07 -7.30
CA SER A 45 0.14 6.00 -8.70
C SER A 45 0.86 4.87 -9.44
N GLU A 46 0.26 4.40 -10.54
CA GLU A 46 0.89 3.45 -11.46
C GLU A 46 2.25 3.97 -11.96
N GLN A 47 2.34 5.27 -12.25
CA GLN A 47 3.59 5.89 -12.66
C GLN A 47 4.66 5.83 -11.55
N GLU A 48 4.30 6.08 -10.30
CA GLU A 48 5.22 5.94 -9.17
C GLU A 48 5.66 4.49 -8.97
N LEU A 49 4.75 3.52 -9.15
CA LEU A 49 5.10 2.10 -9.13
C LEU A 49 6.16 1.79 -10.20
N LEU A 50 5.90 2.17 -11.46
CA LEU A 50 6.80 1.88 -12.57
C LEU A 50 8.14 2.64 -12.48
N THR A 51 8.15 3.81 -11.84
CA THR A 51 9.37 4.59 -11.61
C THR A 51 10.26 3.97 -10.54
N ASN A 52 9.68 3.32 -9.52
CA ASN A 52 10.45 2.77 -8.40
C ASN A 52 10.56 1.23 -8.41
N CYS A 53 10.04 0.57 -9.46
CA CYS A 53 10.07 -0.86 -9.64
C CYS A 53 10.54 -1.20 -11.06
N ASP A 54 11.85 -1.07 -11.31
CA ASP A 54 12.46 -1.30 -12.63
C ASP A 54 12.22 -2.72 -13.17
N ASN A 55 11.95 -3.68 -12.29
CA ASN A 55 11.70 -5.08 -12.64
C ASN A 55 10.22 -5.47 -12.57
N CYS A 56 9.29 -4.51 -12.45
CA CYS A 56 7.87 -4.80 -12.49
C CYS A 56 7.45 -5.17 -13.91
N VAL A 57 6.74 -6.29 -14.04
CA VAL A 57 6.23 -6.82 -15.30
C VAL A 57 4.71 -6.83 -15.24
N ASP A 58 4.07 -6.12 -16.18
CA ASP A 58 2.62 -6.22 -16.41
C ASP A 58 2.26 -7.65 -16.84
N GLN A 59 1.35 -8.28 -16.11
CA GLN A 59 0.88 -9.64 -16.34
C GLN A 59 -0.19 -9.72 -17.44
N LYS A 60 -0.66 -8.58 -17.98
CA LYS A 60 -1.67 -8.48 -19.05
C LYS A 60 -2.91 -9.33 -18.77
N THR A 61 -3.48 -9.17 -17.59
CA THR A 61 -4.73 -9.84 -17.21
C THR A 61 -5.92 -9.26 -17.98
N GLU A 62 -6.93 -10.07 -18.28
CA GLU A 62 -8.18 -9.62 -18.94
C GLU A 62 -9.16 -8.93 -17.96
N GLU A 63 -8.70 -8.56 -16.77
CA GLU A 63 -9.51 -7.93 -15.73
C GLU A 63 -9.81 -6.47 -16.06
N SER A 64 -11.09 -6.10 -16.09
CA SER A 64 -11.51 -4.75 -16.49
C SER A 64 -11.26 -3.67 -15.43
N PHE A 65 -11.13 -4.06 -14.15
CA PHE A 65 -11.05 -3.13 -13.02
C PHE A 65 -9.64 -3.00 -12.42
N ARG A 66 -8.67 -3.80 -12.87
CA ARG A 66 -7.28 -3.72 -12.38
C ARG A 66 -6.22 -4.04 -13.42
N THR A 67 -5.08 -3.39 -13.29
CA THR A 67 -3.80 -3.81 -13.89
C THR A 67 -3.00 -4.59 -12.84
N VAL A 68 -2.30 -5.63 -13.26
CA VAL A 68 -1.53 -6.51 -12.37
C VAL A 68 -0.05 -6.45 -12.73
N TYR A 69 0.78 -6.01 -11.78
CA TYR A 69 2.23 -5.98 -11.92
C TYR A 69 2.88 -7.01 -11.00
N LEU A 70 3.86 -7.75 -11.51
CA LEU A 70 4.67 -8.71 -10.75
C LEU A 70 6.11 -8.22 -10.66
N SER A 71 6.72 -8.32 -9.48
CA SER A 71 8.14 -8.07 -9.26
C SER A 71 8.76 -9.20 -8.45
N ASN A 72 9.96 -9.64 -8.85
CA ASN A 72 10.79 -10.50 -8.02
C ASN A 72 11.53 -9.65 -6.98
N LEU A 73 11.59 -10.13 -5.74
CA LEU A 73 12.18 -9.38 -4.64
C LEU A 73 13.56 -9.93 -4.25
N ASP A 74 14.53 -9.04 -4.10
CA ASP A 74 15.76 -9.31 -3.34
C ASP A 74 15.50 -9.08 -1.84
N ASP A 75 14.79 -10.02 -1.23
CA ASP A 75 14.44 -9.99 0.19
C ASP A 75 14.67 -11.35 0.87
N LYS A 76 14.87 -11.35 2.18
CA LYS A 76 15.12 -12.59 2.94
C LYS A 76 13.85 -13.39 3.22
N GLU A 77 12.70 -12.74 3.31
CA GLU A 77 11.42 -13.33 3.71
C GLU A 77 10.53 -13.57 2.47
N PHE A 78 10.57 -12.69 1.48
CA PHE A 78 9.66 -12.74 0.33
C PHE A 78 10.39 -12.98 -0.99
N GLN A 79 9.79 -13.79 -1.86
CA GLN A 79 10.32 -14.10 -3.20
C GLN A 79 9.82 -13.09 -4.25
N SER A 80 8.58 -12.63 -4.12
CA SER A 80 7.93 -11.79 -5.10
C SER A 80 6.84 -10.92 -4.48
N ALA A 81 6.52 -9.82 -5.17
CA ALA A 81 5.39 -8.94 -4.92
C ALA A 81 4.49 -8.90 -6.16
N ILE A 82 3.18 -8.98 -5.94
CA ILE A 82 2.16 -8.61 -6.93
C ILE A 82 1.52 -7.31 -6.47
N PHE A 83 1.38 -6.35 -7.38
CA PHE A 83 0.70 -5.08 -7.16
C PHE A 83 -0.57 -5.04 -8.01
N TYR A 84 -1.71 -4.78 -7.37
CA TYR A 84 -2.95 -4.48 -8.09
C TYR A 84 -3.15 -2.97 -8.12
N VAL A 85 -3.34 -2.47 -9.35
CA VAL A 85 -3.58 -1.05 -9.63
C VAL A 85 -4.99 -0.90 -10.15
N SER A 86 -5.78 -0.01 -9.57
CA SER A 86 -7.15 0.25 -10.06
C SER A 86 -7.10 0.91 -11.43
N THR A 87 -7.88 0.42 -12.40
CA THR A 87 -7.97 1.07 -13.72
C THR A 87 -8.73 2.41 -13.66
N SER A 88 -9.54 2.63 -12.62
CA SER A 88 -10.34 3.85 -12.48
C SER A 88 -9.58 5.04 -11.87
N LYS A 89 -8.64 4.75 -10.95
CA LYS A 89 -7.83 5.76 -10.25
C LYS A 89 -6.36 5.74 -10.63
N SER A 90 -5.90 4.67 -11.28
CA SER A 90 -4.49 4.41 -11.56
C SER A 90 -3.63 4.43 -10.30
N GLU A 91 -4.16 3.87 -9.19
CA GLU A 91 -3.50 3.80 -7.88
C GLU A 91 -3.36 2.34 -7.43
N VAL A 92 -2.23 2.01 -6.81
CA VAL A 92 -2.00 0.72 -6.14
C VAL A 92 -2.96 0.60 -4.96
N TYR A 93 -3.81 -0.43 -4.96
CA TYR A 93 -4.74 -0.67 -3.85
C TYR A 93 -4.49 -1.96 -3.10
N GLU A 94 -3.67 -2.86 -3.65
CA GLU A 94 -3.31 -4.11 -3.00
C GLU A 94 -1.90 -4.54 -3.36
N VAL A 95 -1.19 -5.07 -2.36
CA VAL A 95 0.13 -5.69 -2.50
C VAL A 95 0.07 -7.09 -1.90
N ILE A 96 0.41 -8.09 -2.71
CA ILE A 96 0.46 -9.50 -2.31
C ILE A 96 1.92 -9.95 -2.34
N LEU A 97 2.44 -10.36 -1.19
CA LEU A 97 3.82 -10.82 -1.05
C LEU A 97 3.85 -12.31 -0.88
N THR A 98 4.56 -13.01 -1.78
CA THR A 98 4.74 -14.45 -1.67
C THR A 98 5.99 -14.75 -0.88
N ALA A 99 5.85 -15.47 0.23
CA ALA A 99 6.97 -15.85 1.09
C ALA A 99 7.86 -16.91 0.44
N LYS A 100 9.16 -16.88 0.74
CA LYS A 100 10.10 -17.94 0.35
C LYS A 100 9.78 -19.25 1.06
N GLU A 101 10.24 -20.37 0.51
CA GLU A 101 10.09 -21.68 1.16
C GLU A 101 10.71 -21.69 2.57
N GLY A 102 10.02 -22.34 3.50
CA GLY A 102 10.42 -22.40 4.92
C GLY A 102 10.14 -21.14 5.73
N ILE A 103 9.66 -20.06 5.11
CA ILE A 103 9.24 -18.85 5.84
C ILE A 103 7.82 -19.03 6.38
N ASP A 104 7.69 -18.93 7.71
CA ASP A 104 6.40 -18.83 8.37
C ASP A 104 5.85 -17.40 8.24
N VAL A 105 4.96 -17.21 7.26
CA VAL A 105 4.35 -15.92 6.97
C VAL A 105 3.46 -15.40 8.10
N ASN A 106 2.87 -16.27 8.94
CA ASN A 106 2.11 -15.84 10.12
C ASN A 106 3.03 -15.20 11.16
N LYS A 107 4.21 -15.77 11.37
CA LYS A 107 5.23 -15.18 12.24
C LYS A 107 5.71 -13.83 11.72
N VAL A 108 5.90 -13.70 10.39
CA VAL A 108 6.24 -12.42 9.76
C VAL A 108 5.13 -11.39 9.95
N ALA A 109 3.87 -11.75 9.70
CA ALA A 109 2.71 -10.89 9.90
C ALA A 109 2.58 -10.42 11.35
N ASN A 110 2.66 -11.34 12.33
CA ASN A 110 2.62 -11.00 13.74
C ASN A 110 3.76 -10.07 14.17
N LYS A 111 4.95 -10.21 13.60
CA LYS A 111 6.07 -9.30 13.85
C LYS A 111 5.82 -7.90 13.30
N LEU A 112 5.15 -7.78 12.16
CA LEU A 112 4.85 -6.50 11.52
C LEU A 112 3.65 -5.79 12.14
N PHE A 113 2.62 -6.55 12.52
CA PHE A 113 1.31 -6.02 12.85
C PHE A 113 0.89 -6.26 14.30
N GLY A 114 1.62 -7.08 15.05
CA GLY A 114 1.18 -7.57 16.36
C GLY A 114 0.07 -8.61 16.22
N SER A 115 -0.71 -8.81 17.28
CA SER A 115 -1.86 -9.71 17.25
C SER A 115 -2.95 -9.19 16.30
N PRO A 116 -3.68 -10.08 15.59
CA PRO A 116 -4.88 -9.72 14.83
C PRO A 116 -5.86 -8.92 15.69
N ASN A 117 -6.56 -7.97 15.07
CA ASN A 117 -7.51 -7.08 15.74
C ASN A 117 -8.88 -7.02 15.05
N ALA A 118 -9.14 -7.93 14.11
CA ALA A 118 -10.41 -8.10 13.42
C ALA A 118 -10.76 -9.59 13.31
N GLU A 119 -11.91 -9.89 12.72
CA GLU A 119 -12.37 -11.25 12.46
C GLU A 119 -11.41 -12.00 11.52
N ASN A 120 -11.53 -13.32 11.45
CA ASN A 120 -10.76 -14.19 10.54
C ASN A 120 -9.22 -14.09 10.66
N ASN A 121 -8.71 -13.68 11.83
CA ASN A 121 -7.28 -13.43 12.07
C ASN A 121 -6.69 -12.35 11.16
N GLU A 122 -7.49 -11.32 10.86
CA GLU A 122 -7.06 -10.17 10.06
C GLU A 122 -6.58 -9.00 10.92
N TRP A 123 -5.84 -8.09 10.28
CA TRP A 123 -5.50 -6.79 10.84
C TRP A 123 -6.23 -5.71 10.09
N ARG A 124 -7.02 -4.90 10.80
CA ARG A 124 -7.71 -3.73 10.25
C ARG A 124 -7.21 -2.47 10.91
N TYR A 125 -6.77 -1.51 10.10
CA TYR A 125 -6.32 -0.20 10.55
C TYR A 125 -7.09 0.90 9.81
N PHE A 126 -8.01 1.52 10.54
CA PHE A 126 -8.82 2.64 10.05
C PHE A 126 -7.97 3.88 9.78
N SER A 127 -8.55 4.80 9.00
CA SER A 127 -7.96 6.04 8.51
C SER A 127 -7.34 6.92 9.61
N ASP A 128 -7.93 6.93 10.80
CA ASP A 128 -7.46 7.69 11.96
C ASP A 128 -6.10 7.20 12.49
N LYS A 129 -5.85 5.89 12.44
CA LYS A 129 -4.63 5.21 12.91
C LYS A 129 -3.51 5.23 11.88
N THR A 130 -3.86 5.11 10.60
CA THR A 130 -2.90 5.11 9.47
C THR A 130 -2.63 6.52 8.93
N LYS A 131 -3.49 7.49 9.26
CA LYS A 131 -3.55 8.83 8.66
C LYS A 131 -3.80 8.81 7.15
N GLN A 132 -4.35 7.71 6.62
CA GLN A 132 -4.73 7.57 5.22
C GLN A 132 -6.20 7.92 5.01
N LYS A 133 -6.61 8.11 3.75
CA LYS A 133 -8.02 8.34 3.38
C LYS A 133 -8.84 7.04 3.25
N PHE A 134 -8.19 5.91 3.47
CA PHE A 134 -8.72 4.56 3.34
C PHE A 134 -8.38 3.74 4.60
N THR A 135 -9.16 2.71 4.86
CA THR A 135 -8.86 1.63 5.78
C THR A 135 -7.83 0.71 5.14
N MET A 136 -6.87 0.25 5.93
CA MET A 136 -5.98 -0.84 5.53
C MET A 136 -6.46 -2.15 6.14
N ALA A 137 -6.48 -3.21 5.34
CA ALA A 137 -6.64 -4.56 5.81
C ALA A 137 -5.44 -5.42 5.42
N MET A 138 -5.07 -6.34 6.30
CA MET A 138 -4.01 -7.30 6.05
C MET A 138 -4.44 -8.67 6.53
N TRP A 139 -4.03 -9.69 5.80
CA TRP A 139 -4.29 -11.07 6.14
C TRP A 139 -3.22 -11.99 5.56
N VAL A 140 -3.17 -13.20 6.08
CA VAL A 140 -2.33 -14.28 5.56
C VAL A 140 -3.20 -15.22 4.74
N PHE A 141 -2.77 -15.57 3.54
CA PHE A 141 -3.41 -16.58 2.72
C PHE A 141 -2.38 -17.57 2.19
N LYS A 142 -2.40 -18.80 2.69
CA LYS A 142 -1.37 -19.82 2.41
C LYS A 142 0.02 -19.26 2.76
N ASN A 143 0.95 -19.22 1.79
CA ASN A 143 2.29 -18.66 1.95
C ASN A 143 2.37 -17.18 1.55
N LYS A 144 1.25 -16.45 1.53
CA LYS A 144 1.18 -15.05 1.09
C LYS A 144 0.77 -14.13 2.23
N LEU A 145 1.37 -12.95 2.24
CA LEU A 145 0.91 -11.81 3.04
C LEU A 145 0.23 -10.82 2.11
N VAL A 146 -1.04 -10.51 2.39
CA VAL A 146 -1.81 -9.53 1.62
C VAL A 146 -1.94 -8.25 2.41
N ILE A 147 -1.75 -7.11 1.74
CA ILE A 147 -1.95 -5.76 2.29
C ILE A 147 -2.80 -4.98 1.30
N ALA A 148 -4.02 -4.64 1.68
CA ALA A 148 -5.01 -3.99 0.82
C ALA A 148 -5.57 -2.71 1.46
N GLY A 149 -6.11 -1.82 0.64
CA GLY A 149 -6.85 -0.64 1.05
C GLY A 149 -8.20 -0.55 0.35
N ASP A 150 -9.23 -0.07 1.07
CA ASP A 150 -10.58 0.18 0.52
C ASP A 150 -10.63 1.44 -0.37
N ILE A 151 -9.70 1.53 -1.33
CA ILE A 151 -9.56 2.66 -2.23
C ILE A 151 -10.70 2.66 -3.26
N GLN A 152 -11.20 3.86 -3.59
CA GLN A 152 -12.30 4.04 -4.54
C GLN A 152 -11.97 3.39 -5.89
N GLY A 153 -12.92 2.63 -6.44
CA GLY A 153 -12.76 1.92 -7.71
C GLY A 153 -11.78 0.75 -7.66
N SER A 154 -11.47 0.25 -6.46
CA SER A 154 -10.87 -1.07 -6.25
C SER A 154 -11.93 -2.13 -5.95
N GLU A 155 -11.51 -3.40 -5.92
CA GLU A 155 -12.32 -4.52 -5.43
C GLU A 155 -12.86 -4.29 -4.01
N TRP A 156 -12.15 -3.49 -3.21
CA TRP A 156 -12.43 -3.24 -1.80
C TRP A 156 -13.16 -1.92 -1.55
N GLU A 157 -13.66 -1.21 -2.58
CA GLU A 157 -14.22 0.14 -2.40
C GLU A 157 -15.41 0.22 -1.43
N LYS A 158 -16.10 -0.90 -1.19
CA LYS A 158 -17.22 -1.00 -0.24
C LYS A 158 -16.77 -1.32 1.19
N GLY A 159 -15.46 -1.37 1.43
CA GLY A 159 -14.85 -1.75 2.70
C GLY A 159 -14.64 -3.26 2.83
N PHE A 160 -13.96 -3.64 3.91
CA PHE A 160 -13.72 -5.02 4.29
C PHE A 160 -14.87 -5.51 5.16
N GLN A 161 -15.50 -6.63 4.78
CA GLN A 161 -16.56 -7.28 5.54
C GLN A 161 -15.96 -8.15 6.63
#